data_AF-A0A1F7ZQD9-F1
#
_entry.id   AF-A0A1F7ZQD9-F1
#
_cell.length_a   1.000
_cell.length_b   1.000
_cell.length_c   1.000
_cell.angle_alpha   90.00
_cell.angle_beta   90.00
_cell.angle_gamma   90.00
#
_symmetry.space_group_name_H-M   'P 1'
#
loop_
_entity.id
_entity.type
_entity.pdbx_description
1 polymer ?
#
loop_
_entity_poly.entity_id
_entity_poly.type
_entity_poly.pdbx_seq_one_letter_code
_entity_poly.pdbx_strand_id
1 'polypeptide(L)'
;MLDNKKGKASMAYDGERTSPYWSVFEEKEVFKKTDTGVNFRQVGWFNAGVIFIKILFATGVLSLPSALYSLGALGGSISIVAWGCFNTYCFVLLGNFRTRHPYCHSIADMAEVVGGIVAKEATGLLFIIAYVLATGSGIIGVSTALNALSHHAACTVWWSFLATVVIIVTASIRKLEHVGWLTYAALFLFTPLY
;
A
#
# COMPACT_ATOMS: atom_id res chain seq x y z
N MET A 1 -13.28 27.21 -9.34
CA MET A 1 -12.50 27.33 -8.08
C MET A 1 -11.71 26.06 -7.70
N LEU A 2 -12.01 24.89 -8.27
CA LEU A 2 -11.30 23.62 -7.99
C LEU A 2 -9.99 23.45 -8.79
N ASP A 3 -9.83 24.16 -9.90
CA ASP A 3 -8.66 24.07 -10.78
C ASP A 3 -7.41 24.77 -10.18
N ASN A 4 -7.60 25.93 -9.55
CA ASN A 4 -6.53 26.69 -8.88
C ASN A 4 -5.93 25.94 -7.67
N LYS A 5 -6.70 25.07 -7.00
CA LYS A 5 -6.17 24.25 -5.89
C LYS A 5 -5.27 23.10 -6.37
N LYS A 6 -5.59 22.49 -7.52
CA LYS A 6 -4.73 21.47 -8.14
C LYS A 6 -3.42 22.08 -8.65
N GLY A 7 -3.50 23.26 -9.29
CA GLY A 7 -2.32 24.02 -9.72
C GLY A 7 -1.40 24.40 -8.55
N LYS A 8 -1.97 24.90 -7.44
CA LYS A 8 -1.19 25.26 -6.23
C LYS A 8 -0.58 24.06 -5.51
N ALA A 9 -1.27 22.93 -5.44
CA ALA A 9 -0.71 21.70 -4.87
C ALA A 9 0.45 21.19 -5.74
N SER A 10 0.27 21.14 -7.07
CA SER A 10 1.33 20.74 -8.00
C SER A 10 2.54 21.69 -7.95
N MET A 11 2.33 23.00 -7.84
CA MET A 11 3.40 23.99 -7.68
C MET A 11 4.12 23.91 -6.33
N ALA A 12 3.41 23.58 -5.25
CA ALA A 12 4.03 23.38 -3.94
C ALA A 12 4.93 22.13 -3.93
N TYR A 13 4.50 21.05 -4.60
CA TYR A 13 5.34 19.86 -4.80
C TYR A 13 6.56 20.11 -5.70
N ASP A 14 6.41 20.94 -6.74
CA ASP A 14 7.51 21.30 -7.64
C ASP A 14 8.53 22.24 -6.95
N GLY A 15 8.04 23.21 -6.17
CA GLY A 15 8.86 24.11 -5.37
C GLY A 15 9.63 23.37 -4.26
N GLU A 16 9.03 22.37 -3.63
CA GLU A 16 9.71 21.53 -2.65
C GLU A 16 10.82 20.72 -3.32
N ARG A 17 10.58 20.15 -4.52
CA ARG A 17 11.57 19.39 -5.31
C ARG A 17 12.78 20.20 -5.79
N THR A 18 12.64 21.52 -5.97
CA THR A 18 13.75 22.41 -6.32
C THR A 18 14.65 22.81 -5.15
N SER A 19 14.34 22.37 -3.93
CA SER A 19 15.20 22.68 -2.78
C SER A 19 16.54 21.91 -2.88
N PRO A 20 17.66 22.52 -2.45
CA PRO A 20 19.00 21.93 -2.51
C PRO A 20 19.14 20.65 -1.68
N TYR A 21 18.15 20.34 -0.84
CA TYR A 21 18.05 19.08 -0.14
C TYR A 21 17.75 17.94 -1.15
N TRP A 22 16.71 18.05 -2.00
CA TRP A 22 16.27 16.98 -2.91
C TRP A 22 17.27 16.64 -4.03
N SER A 23 18.08 17.59 -4.48
CA SER A 23 19.16 17.33 -5.45
C SER A 23 20.21 16.36 -4.90
N VAL A 24 20.50 16.42 -3.60
CA VAL A 24 21.44 15.51 -2.92
C VAL A 24 20.83 14.11 -2.69
N PHE A 25 19.50 13.99 -2.56
CA PHE A 25 18.81 12.68 -2.56
C PHE A 25 18.92 12.06 -3.96
N GLU A 26 18.68 12.84 -5.00
CA GLU A 26 18.66 12.39 -6.39
C GLU A 26 20.04 11.91 -6.88
N GLU A 27 21.14 12.50 -6.37
CA GLU A 27 22.51 12.03 -6.63
C GLU A 27 22.84 10.68 -5.98
N LYS A 28 22.16 10.33 -4.88
CA LYS A 28 22.37 9.10 -4.10
C LYS A 28 21.37 7.99 -4.41
N GLU A 29 20.40 8.25 -5.28
CA GLU A 29 19.40 7.27 -5.74
C GLU A 29 19.94 6.45 -6.93
N VAL A 30 19.79 5.12 -6.86
CA VAL A 30 20.19 4.19 -7.95
C VAL A 30 19.34 4.38 -9.22
N PHE A 31 18.13 4.93 -9.10
CA PHE A 31 17.25 5.25 -10.23
C PHE A 31 17.57 6.62 -10.82
N LYS A 32 18.74 6.78 -11.45
CA LYS A 32 19.02 7.95 -12.27
C LYS A 32 18.03 8.00 -13.43
N LYS A 33 17.48 9.19 -13.73
CA LYS A 33 16.76 9.44 -14.99
C LYS A 33 17.74 9.28 -16.14
N THR A 34 17.79 8.09 -16.74
CA THR A 34 18.48 7.87 -18.02
C THR A 34 17.43 7.98 -19.12
N ASP A 35 17.74 8.74 -20.17
CA ASP A 35 16.84 9.12 -21.28
C ASP A 35 16.21 7.91 -22.02
N THR A 36 16.76 6.70 -21.83
CA THR A 36 16.34 5.44 -22.44
C THR A 36 15.74 4.43 -21.45
N GLY A 37 15.62 4.77 -20.16
CA GLY A 37 15.13 3.90 -19.10
C GLY A 37 13.69 4.22 -18.67
N VAL A 38 12.91 3.18 -18.35
CA VAL A 38 11.53 3.32 -17.85
C VAL A 38 11.53 4.19 -16.58
N ASN A 39 10.80 5.31 -16.59
CA ASN A 39 10.71 6.22 -15.44
C ASN A 39 9.89 5.56 -14.30
N PHE A 40 10.57 4.91 -13.34
CA PHE A 40 9.91 4.26 -12.20
C PHE A 40 9.31 5.23 -11.17
N ARG A 41 9.58 6.54 -11.29
CA ARG A 41 9.15 7.61 -10.36
C ARG A 41 8.02 8.47 -10.96
N GLN A 42 6.96 7.82 -11.44
CA GLN A 42 5.76 8.51 -11.95
C GLN A 42 4.51 8.36 -11.07
N VAL A 43 4.57 7.59 -9.98
CA VAL A 43 3.45 7.55 -9.02
C VAL A 43 3.53 8.78 -8.12
N GLY A 44 2.78 9.82 -8.47
CA GLY A 44 2.60 10.98 -7.60
C GLY A 44 2.06 10.59 -6.23
N TRP A 45 2.35 11.38 -5.20
CA TRP A 45 1.93 11.12 -3.82
C TRP A 45 0.42 10.87 -3.69
N PHE A 46 -0.38 11.56 -4.50
CA PHE A 46 -1.83 11.35 -4.55
C PHE A 46 -2.22 9.96 -5.08
N ASN A 47 -1.62 9.52 -6.20
CA ASN A 47 -1.89 8.19 -6.77
C ASN A 47 -1.43 7.07 -5.81
N ALA A 48 -0.28 7.25 -5.17
CA ALA A 48 0.20 6.33 -4.15
C ALA A 48 -0.78 6.26 -2.97
N GLY A 49 -1.24 7.40 -2.46
CA GLY A 49 -2.21 7.47 -1.37
C GLY A 49 -3.51 6.74 -1.69
N VAL A 50 -4.07 6.94 -2.89
CA VAL A 50 -5.30 6.25 -3.32
C VAL A 50 -5.11 4.74 -3.39
N ILE A 51 -3.96 4.25 -3.88
CA ILE A 51 -3.67 2.81 -3.95
C ILE A 51 -3.60 2.22 -2.53
N PHE A 52 -2.87 2.85 -1.61
CA PHE A 52 -2.77 2.38 -0.22
C PHE A 52 -4.11 2.37 0.49
N ILE A 53 -4.91 3.44 0.34
CA ILE A 53 -6.25 3.53 0.94
C ILE A 53 -7.14 2.37 0.45
N LYS A 54 -7.11 2.04 -0.84
CA LYS A 54 -7.90 0.95 -1.42
C LYS A 54 -7.48 -0.40 -0.85
N ILE A 55 -6.19 -0.67 -0.73
CA ILE A 55 -5.67 -1.93 -0.17
C ILE A 55 -6.08 -2.06 1.30
N LEU A 56 -5.94 -0.99 2.08
CA LEU A 56 -6.33 -0.98 3.50
C LEU A 56 -7.84 -1.13 3.70
N PHE A 57 -8.64 -0.46 2.88
CA PHE A 57 -10.10 -0.58 2.92
C PHE A 57 -10.56 -2.00 2.56
N ALA A 58 -10.04 -2.55 1.46
CA ALA A 58 -10.37 -3.91 1.01
C ALA A 58 -10.03 -4.97 2.07
N THR A 59 -8.87 -4.82 2.72
CA THR A 59 -8.43 -5.75 3.77
C THR A 59 -9.24 -5.57 5.05
N GLY A 60 -9.57 -4.33 5.44
CA GLY A 60 -10.27 -4.03 6.69
C GLY A 60 -11.75 -4.37 6.68
N VAL A 61 -12.47 -4.13 5.57
CA VAL A 61 -13.94 -4.31 5.52
C VAL A 61 -14.38 -5.75 5.76
N LEU A 62 -13.53 -6.73 5.41
CA LEU A 62 -13.83 -8.15 5.62
C LEU A 62 -13.77 -8.56 7.09
N SER A 63 -12.91 -7.93 7.90
CA SER A 63 -12.65 -8.32 9.29
C SER A 63 -13.25 -7.38 10.33
N LEU A 64 -13.44 -6.10 9.98
CA LEU A 64 -13.94 -5.07 10.90
C LEU A 64 -15.33 -5.40 11.49
N PRO A 65 -16.34 -5.87 10.73
CA PRO A 65 -17.68 -6.11 11.28
C PRO A 65 -17.69 -7.17 12.38
N SER A 66 -16.94 -8.26 12.19
CA SER A 66 -16.83 -9.34 13.18
C SER A 66 -16.11 -8.86 14.44
N ALA A 67 -15.02 -8.09 14.29
CA ALA A 67 -14.29 -7.54 15.43
C ALA A 67 -15.14 -6.54 16.26
N LEU A 68 -15.90 -5.67 15.59
CA LEU A 68 -16.82 -4.74 16.24
C LEU A 68 -17.99 -5.44 16.94
N TYR A 69 -18.46 -6.56 16.39
CA TYR A 69 -19.51 -7.37 17.01
C TYR A 69 -19.03 -7.97 18.35
N SER A 70 -17.79 -8.45 18.42
CA SER A 70 -17.23 -9.02 19.66
C SER A 70 -16.86 -7.99 20.72
N LEU A 71 -16.32 -6.82 20.33
CA LEU A 71 -15.88 -5.77 21.26
C LEU A 71 -16.99 -4.76 21.63
N GLY A 72 -18.10 -4.75 20.89
CA GLY A 72 -19.12 -3.71 20.96
C GLY A 72 -18.68 -2.38 20.34
N ALA A 73 -19.65 -1.48 20.11
CA ALA A 73 -19.42 -0.22 19.40
C ALA A 73 -18.41 0.71 20.12
N LEU A 74 -18.47 0.78 21.45
CA LEU A 74 -17.57 1.62 22.25
C LEU A 74 -16.14 1.04 22.30
N GLY A 75 -16.00 -0.25 22.62
CA GLY A 75 -14.68 -0.90 22.67
C GLY A 75 -14.00 -0.94 21.30
N GLY A 76 -14.78 -1.18 20.25
CA GLY A 76 -14.32 -1.20 18.88
C GLY A 76 -13.84 0.17 18.38
N SER A 77 -14.59 1.24 18.63
CA SER A 77 -14.21 2.59 18.20
C SER A 77 -12.94 3.09 18.89
N ILE A 78 -12.79 2.87 20.20
CA ILE A 78 -11.56 3.21 20.94
C ILE A 78 -10.36 2.43 20.38
N SER A 79 -10.54 1.14 20.10
CA SER A 79 -9.46 0.29 19.56
C SER A 79 -9.01 0.73 18.16
N ILE A 80 -9.95 1.10 17.29
CA ILE A 80 -9.64 1.61 15.94
C ILE A 80 -8.82 2.91 16.03
N VAL A 81 -9.25 3.85 16.87
CA VAL A 81 -8.53 5.13 17.06
C VAL A 81 -7.15 4.89 17.65
N ALA A 82 -7.03 4.04 18.67
CA ALA A 82 -5.76 3.73 19.31
C ALA A 82 -4.75 3.13 18.31
N TRP A 83 -5.15 2.11 17.54
CA TRP A 83 -4.28 1.52 16.52
C TRP A 83 -4.00 2.46 15.35
N GLY A 84 -4.96 3.30 14.95
CA GLY A 84 -4.76 4.30 13.92
C GLY A 84 -3.73 5.36 14.32
N CYS A 85 -3.84 5.89 15.54
CA CYS A 85 -2.87 6.83 16.10
C CYS A 85 -1.47 6.21 16.23
N PHE A 86 -1.39 4.98 16.73
CA PHE A 86 -0.12 4.27 16.88
C PHE A 86 0.57 4.04 15.52
N ASN A 87 -0.15 3.53 14.52
CA ASN A 87 0.41 3.36 13.17
C ASN A 87 0.87 4.69 12.58
N THR A 88 0.06 5.74 12.71
CA THR A 88 0.40 7.08 12.21
C THR A 88 1.70 7.59 12.85
N TYR A 89 1.85 7.41 14.16
CA TYR A 89 3.08 7.78 14.87
C TYR A 89 4.30 7.02 14.35
N CYS A 90 4.19 5.70 14.16
CA CYS A 90 5.26 4.89 13.57
C CYS A 90 5.63 5.36 12.15
N PHE A 91 4.65 5.70 11.31
CA PHE A 91 4.90 6.21 9.96
C PHE A 91 5.59 7.58 9.95
N VAL A 92 5.24 8.47 10.88
CA VAL A 92 5.92 9.78 11.02
C VAL A 92 7.38 9.59 11.41
N LEU A 93 7.66 8.68 12.35
CA LEU A 93 9.04 8.35 12.72
C LEU A 93 9.81 7.74 11.54
N LEU A 94 9.22 6.79 10.83
CA LEU A 94 9.82 6.16 9.66
C LEU A 94 10.08 7.18 8.54
N GLY A 95 9.14 8.10 8.31
CA GLY A 95 9.27 9.20 7.34
C GLY A 95 10.42 10.13 7.68
N ASN A 96 10.52 10.56 8.95
CA ASN A 96 11.61 11.40 9.44
C ASN A 96 12.98 10.69 9.41
N PHE A 97 13.00 9.37 9.55
CA PHE A 97 14.22 8.59 9.43
C PHE A 97 14.68 8.47 7.97
N ARG A 98 13.74 8.21 7.05
CA ARG A 98 14.00 8.13 5.61
C ARG A 98 14.55 9.44 5.05
N THR A 99 14.03 10.57 5.51
CA THR A 99 14.53 11.90 5.10
C THR A 99 15.95 12.17 5.62
N ARG A 100 16.36 11.60 6.75
CA ARG A 100 17.74 11.74 7.25
C ARG A 100 18.73 10.78 6.62
N HIS A 101 18.28 9.62 6.14
CA HIS A 101 19.12 8.58 5.55
C HIS A 101 18.68 8.20 4.12
N PRO A 102 19.01 9.02 3.09
CA PRO A 102 18.65 8.77 1.67
C PRO A 102 19.09 7.42 1.12
N TYR A 103 20.17 6.85 1.67
CA TYR A 103 20.80 5.62 1.20
C TYR A 103 19.98 4.37 1.53
N CYS A 104 19.03 4.46 2.47
CA CYS A 104 18.20 3.32 2.87
C CYS A 104 16.99 3.20 1.94
N HIS A 105 17.06 2.27 0.99
CA HIS A 105 16.01 2.06 -0.01
C HIS A 105 14.92 1.07 0.43
N SER A 106 15.23 0.19 1.38
CA SER A 106 14.29 -0.76 1.98
C SER A 106 14.14 -0.49 3.48
N ILE A 107 12.99 -0.87 4.03
CA ILE A 107 12.76 -0.84 5.50
C ILE A 107 13.78 -1.73 6.21
N ALA A 108 14.26 -2.80 5.56
CA ALA A 108 15.32 -3.66 6.10
C ALA A 108 16.68 -2.92 6.23
N ASP A 109 17.04 -2.05 5.27
CA ASP A 109 18.26 -1.23 5.38
C ASP A 109 18.10 -0.13 6.44
N MET A 110 16.87 0.38 6.65
CA MET A 110 16.61 1.28 7.76
C MET A 110 16.82 0.58 9.11
N ALA A 111 16.41 -0.70 9.22
CA ALA A 111 16.66 -1.51 10.40
C ALA A 111 18.16 -1.82 10.61
N GLU A 112 18.94 -1.95 9.53
CA GLU A 112 20.40 -2.11 9.63
C GLU A 112 21.06 -0.88 10.26
N VAL A 113 20.66 0.33 9.87
CA VAL A 113 21.24 1.57 10.41
C VAL A 113 20.89 1.76 11.90
N VAL A 114 19.71 1.29 12.33
CA VAL A 114 19.25 1.45 13.72
C VAL A 114 19.77 0.35 14.65
N GLY A 115 19.84 -0.90 14.17
CA GLY A 115 20.10 -2.08 15.01
C GLY A 115 21.15 -3.05 14.48
N GLY A 116 21.90 -2.67 13.45
CA GLY A 116 22.95 -3.49 12.85
C GLY A 116 22.42 -4.69 12.06
N ILE A 117 23.32 -5.61 11.74
CA ILE A 117 23.07 -6.76 10.83
C ILE A 117 21.98 -7.70 11.37
N VAL A 118 21.93 -7.91 12.70
CA VAL A 118 20.91 -8.78 13.31
C VAL A 118 19.51 -8.20 13.14
N ALA A 119 19.34 -6.88 13.34
CA ALA A 119 18.07 -6.21 13.15
C ALA A 119 17.64 -6.18 11.68
N LYS A 120 18.59 -6.10 10.74
CA LYS A 120 18.34 -6.19 9.30
C LYS A 120 17.71 -7.53 8.94
N GLU A 121 18.37 -8.63 9.28
CA GLU A 121 17.92 -9.98 8.95
C GLU A 121 16.58 -10.32 9.63
N ALA A 122 16.45 -9.97 10.91
CA ALA A 122 15.20 -10.19 11.65
C ALA A 122 14.03 -9.40 11.05
N THR A 123 14.24 -8.13 10.71
CA THR A 123 13.20 -7.28 10.10
C THR A 123 12.86 -7.76 8.70
N GLY A 124 13.85 -8.11 7.88
CA GLY A 124 13.64 -8.68 6.55
C GLY A 124 12.80 -9.95 6.59
N LEU A 125 13.15 -10.89 7.48
CA LEU A 125 12.43 -12.14 7.66
C LEU A 125 10.99 -11.89 8.14
N LEU A 126 10.79 -10.99 9.12
CA LEU A 126 9.47 -10.64 9.63
C LEU A 126 8.58 -10.04 8.54
N PHE A 127 9.14 -9.17 7.69
CA PHE A 127 8.41 -8.58 6.57
C PHE A 127 7.98 -9.64 5.55
N ILE A 128 8.85 -10.58 5.20
CA ILE A 128 8.51 -11.67 4.27
C ILE A 128 7.35 -12.50 4.84
N ILE A 129 7.43 -12.90 6.11
CA ILE A 129 6.36 -13.66 6.77
C ILE A 129 5.05 -12.85 6.77
N ALA A 130 5.10 -11.56 7.13
CA ALA A 130 3.92 -10.71 7.16
C ALA A 130 3.26 -10.60 5.77
N TYR A 131 4.04 -10.43 4.70
CA TYR A 131 3.51 -10.39 3.34
C TYR A 131 2.93 -11.73 2.87
N VAL A 132 3.51 -12.85 3.28
CA VAL A 132 2.97 -14.19 2.98
C VAL A 132 1.63 -14.38 3.68
N LEU A 133 1.53 -14.03 4.97
CA LEU A 133 0.28 -14.12 5.73
C LEU A 133 -0.79 -13.18 5.19
N ALA A 134 -0.43 -11.95 4.81
CA ALA A 134 -1.34 -10.98 4.21
C ALA A 134 -1.85 -11.45 2.83
N THR A 135 -1.00 -12.07 2.03
CA THR A 135 -1.43 -12.66 0.75
C THR A 135 -2.34 -13.85 0.98
N GLY A 136 -2.02 -14.70 1.98
CA GLY A 136 -2.85 -15.82 2.40
C GLY A 136 -4.25 -15.41 2.84
N SER A 137 -4.37 -14.36 3.66
CA SER A 137 -5.69 -13.84 4.08
C SER A 137 -6.51 -13.32 2.90
N GLY A 138 -5.87 -12.67 1.93
CA GLY A 138 -6.50 -12.26 0.67
C GLY A 138 -7.04 -13.44 -0.14
N ILE A 139 -6.25 -14.51 -0.30
CA ILE A 139 -6.68 -15.73 -1.02
C ILE A 139 -7.90 -16.35 -0.33
N ILE A 140 -7.88 -16.48 1.00
CA ILE A 140 -8.99 -17.05 1.78
C ILE A 140 -10.25 -16.18 1.65
N GLY A 141 -10.12 -14.86 1.68
CA GLY A 141 -11.23 -13.92 1.48
C GLY A 141 -11.89 -14.10 0.12
N VAL A 142 -11.10 -14.14 -0.97
CA VAL A 142 -11.62 -14.37 -2.33
C VAL A 142 -12.27 -15.75 -2.47
N SER A 143 -11.67 -16.78 -1.87
CA SER A 143 -12.21 -18.14 -1.89
C SER A 143 -13.58 -18.21 -1.23
N THR A 144 -13.75 -17.54 -0.09
CA THR A 144 -15.01 -17.50 0.66
C THR A 144 -16.09 -16.74 -0.13
N ALA A 145 -15.72 -15.63 -0.77
CA ALA A 145 -16.62 -14.87 -1.62
C ALA A 145 -17.09 -15.70 -2.85
N LEU A 146 -16.17 -16.39 -3.53
CA LEU A 146 -16.51 -17.26 -4.65
C LEU A 146 -17.37 -18.46 -4.24
N ASN A 147 -17.10 -19.02 -3.07
CA ASN A 147 -17.90 -20.12 -2.52
C ASN A 147 -19.35 -19.67 -2.21
N ALA A 148 -19.53 -18.45 -1.70
CA ALA A 148 -20.85 -17.86 -1.48
C ALA A 148 -21.61 -17.60 -2.79
N LEU A 149 -20.93 -17.12 -3.84
CA LEU A 149 -21.54 -16.85 -5.15
C LEU A 149 -21.93 -18.12 -5.91
N SER A 150 -21.18 -19.20 -5.74
CA SER A 150 -21.31 -20.42 -6.55
C SER A 150 -22.25 -21.47 -5.95
N HIS A 151 -23.04 -21.14 -4.93
CA HIS A 151 -23.94 -22.08 -4.22
C HIS A 151 -23.26 -23.42 -3.85
N HIS A 152 -22.00 -23.38 -3.40
CA HIS A 152 -21.24 -24.58 -3.00
C HIS A 152 -21.09 -25.64 -4.10
N ALA A 153 -20.96 -25.24 -5.37
CA ALA A 153 -20.78 -26.17 -6.49
C ALA A 153 -19.48 -27.02 -6.42
N ALA A 154 -18.47 -26.59 -5.65
CA ALA A 154 -17.18 -27.27 -5.51
C ALA A 154 -16.57 -27.07 -4.10
N CYS A 155 -15.54 -27.85 -3.77
CA CYS A 155 -14.84 -27.73 -2.49
C CYS A 155 -14.03 -26.43 -2.39
N THR A 156 -13.90 -25.90 -1.16
CA THR A 156 -13.20 -24.63 -0.87
C THR A 156 -11.74 -24.62 -1.34
N VAL A 157 -11.09 -25.78 -1.37
CA VAL A 157 -9.71 -25.95 -1.88
C VAL A 157 -9.61 -25.56 -3.36
N TRP A 158 -10.61 -25.94 -4.17
CA TRP A 158 -10.64 -25.60 -5.59
C TRP A 158 -10.80 -24.10 -5.82
N TRP A 159 -11.66 -23.45 -5.02
CA TRP A 159 -11.83 -22.00 -5.04
C TRP A 159 -10.56 -21.24 -4.62
N SER A 160 -9.82 -21.75 -3.63
CA SER A 160 -8.52 -21.19 -3.23
C SER A 160 -7.44 -21.35 -4.28
N PHE A 161 -7.43 -22.46 -5.01
CA PHE A 161 -6.53 -22.65 -6.13
C PHE A 161 -6.83 -21.63 -7.25
N LEU A 162 -8.09 -21.50 -7.67
CA LEU A 162 -8.50 -20.50 -8.68
C LEU A 162 -8.18 -19.07 -8.24
N ALA A 163 -8.47 -18.71 -6.98
CA ALA A 163 -8.15 -17.39 -6.44
C ALA A 163 -6.64 -17.11 -6.51
N THR A 164 -5.81 -18.11 -6.19
CA THR A 164 -4.36 -18.00 -6.24
C THR A 164 -3.86 -17.79 -7.66
N VAL A 165 -4.40 -18.53 -8.64
CA VAL A 165 -4.06 -18.36 -10.06
C VAL A 165 -4.40 -16.93 -10.53
N VAL A 166 -5.59 -16.43 -10.20
CA VAL A 166 -6.01 -15.07 -10.55
C VAL A 166 -5.10 -14.02 -9.90
N ILE A 167 -4.72 -14.20 -8.63
CA ILE A 167 -3.81 -13.30 -7.92
C ILE A 167 -2.43 -13.31 -8.55
N ILE A 168 -1.88 -14.47 -8.94
CA ILE A 168 -0.57 -14.58 -9.60
C ILE A 168 -0.58 -13.87 -10.95
N VAL A 169 -1.63 -14.08 -11.75
CA VAL A 169 -1.78 -13.42 -13.06
C VAL A 169 -1.88 -11.90 -12.88
N THR A 170 -2.69 -11.44 -11.92
CA THR A 170 -2.86 -10.02 -11.63
C THR A 170 -1.59 -9.39 -11.07
N ALA A 171 -0.85 -10.10 -10.22
CA ALA A 171 0.42 -9.67 -9.65
C ALA A 171 1.56 -9.56 -10.69
N SER A 172 1.41 -10.19 -11.86
CA SER A 172 2.36 -10.08 -12.97
C SER A 172 2.36 -8.66 -13.58
N ILE A 173 1.23 -7.94 -13.49
CA ILE A 173 1.10 -6.56 -13.96
C ILE A 173 1.71 -5.61 -12.90
N ARG A 174 3.04 -5.60 -12.77
CA ARG A 174 3.77 -4.76 -11.81
C ARG A 174 4.03 -3.31 -12.28
N LYS A 175 3.52 -2.91 -13.45
CA LYS A 175 3.66 -1.51 -13.91
C LYS A 175 2.63 -0.63 -13.19
N LEU A 176 3.06 0.02 -12.11
CA LEU A 176 2.29 0.99 -11.32
C LEU A 176 1.69 2.13 -12.16
N GLU A 177 2.26 2.39 -13.34
CA GLU A 177 1.74 3.35 -14.33
C GLU A 177 0.34 2.98 -14.85
N HIS A 178 0.06 1.69 -15.07
CA HIS A 178 -1.26 1.22 -15.56
C HIS A 178 -2.31 1.12 -14.43
N VAL A 179 -1.87 1.05 -13.16
CA VAL A 179 -2.78 0.94 -12.01
C VAL A 179 -3.52 2.26 -11.76
N GLY A 180 -2.91 3.40 -12.11
CA GLY A 180 -3.56 4.71 -12.06
C GLY A 180 -4.85 4.77 -12.88
N TRP A 181 -4.87 4.17 -14.08
CA TRP A 181 -6.08 4.06 -14.90
C TRP A 181 -7.13 3.15 -14.25
N LEU A 182 -6.73 1.99 -13.71
CA LEU A 182 -7.63 1.05 -13.02
C LEU A 182 -8.30 1.69 -11.79
N THR A 183 -7.62 2.61 -11.10
CA THR A 183 -8.23 3.38 -10.01
C THR A 183 -9.31 4.37 -10.47
N TYR A 184 -9.16 4.99 -11.65
CA TYR A 184 -10.23 5.79 -12.26
C TYR A 184 -11.38 4.92 -12.75
N ALA A 185 -11.09 3.74 -13.32
CA ALA A 185 -12.11 2.80 -13.78
C ALA A 185 -13.01 2.31 -12.63
N ALA A 186 -12.45 1.98 -11.46
CA ALA A 186 -13.24 1.60 -10.28
C ALA A 186 -14.08 2.76 -9.72
N LEU A 187 -13.59 3.99 -9.81
CA LEU A 187 -14.32 5.20 -9.39
C LEU A 187 -15.47 5.49 -10.35
N PHE A 188 -15.24 5.39 -11.66
CA PHE A 188 -16.29 5.51 -12.68
C PHE A 188 -17.32 4.38 -12.61
N LEU A 189 -16.91 3.14 -12.29
CA LEU A 189 -17.82 2.01 -12.11
C LEU A 189 -18.76 2.18 -10.89
N PHE A 190 -18.32 2.89 -9.85
CA PHE A 190 -19.15 3.23 -8.69
C PHE A 190 -20.06 4.46 -8.93
N THR A 191 -19.87 5.15 -10.07
CA THR A 191 -20.59 6.37 -10.43
C THR A 191 -21.50 6.23 -11.68
N PRO A 192 -22.30 5.15 -11.82
CA PRO A 192 -23.52 5.27 -12.59
C PRO A 192 -24.69 4.58 -11.87
N LEU A 193 -25.24 5.20 -10.81
CA LEU A 193 -26.66 5.08 -10.46
C LEU A 193 -27.08 6.14 -9.40
N TYR A 194 -26.88 7.43 -9.69
CA TYR A 194 -27.78 8.52 -9.27
C TYR A 194 -27.50 9.76 -10.11
#